data_AF-A0A0Z8CHI0-F1
#
_entry.id   AF-A0A0Z8CHI0-F1
#
_cell.length_a   1.000
_cell.length_b   1.000
_cell.length_c   1.000
_cell.angle_alpha   90.00
_cell.angle_beta   90.00
_cell.angle_gamma   90.00
#
_symmetry.space_group_name_H-M   'P 1'
#
loop_
_entity.id
_entity.type
_entity.pdbx_description
1 polymer ?
#
loop_
_entity_poly.entity_id
_entity_poly.type
_entity_poly.pdbx_seq_one_letter_code
_entity_poly.pdbx_strand_id
1 'polypeptide(L)'
;MREIYLKAFEIPVKEGGATAIMSSFNRIGTLWAGGNSDLLNTVLRDEWGFRGMVITDFDGQDYMSPDQAIRNGGDLMLTPVGDVPTATSTGTEEGVTALRQATKNILYTVAHSAAFDIYKPKTKWWIVVLVASNIALIGLTGLGLVKLTGKKKEEKEVA
;
A
#
# COMPACT_ATOMS: atom_id res chain seq x y z
N MET A 1 -7.49 1.31 -28.60
CA MET A 1 -6.89 0.94 -27.28
C MET A 1 -7.89 0.26 -26.36
N ARG A 2 -9.02 0.88 -26.01
CA ARG A 2 -9.96 0.36 -24.99
C ARG A 2 -10.63 -0.98 -25.35
N GLU A 3 -11.16 -1.10 -26.55
CA GLU A 3 -12.00 -2.25 -26.95
C GLU A 3 -11.23 -3.54 -27.26
N ILE A 4 -9.94 -3.43 -27.62
CA ILE A 4 -9.13 -4.56 -28.06
C ILE A 4 -8.04 -4.85 -27.01
N TYR A 5 -7.01 -3.99 -26.95
CA TYR A 5 -5.82 -4.24 -26.14
C TYR A 5 -6.09 -4.22 -24.63
N LEU A 6 -6.87 -3.24 -24.18
CA LEU A 6 -7.14 -3.06 -22.75
C LEU A 6 -8.24 -3.99 -22.23
N LYS A 7 -9.10 -4.51 -23.11
CA LYS A 7 -10.26 -5.32 -22.70
C LYS A 7 -9.86 -6.59 -21.94
N ALA A 8 -8.76 -7.22 -22.35
CA ALA A 8 -8.21 -8.39 -21.68
C ALA A 8 -7.74 -8.12 -20.24
N PHE A 9 -7.40 -6.87 -19.91
CA PHE A 9 -7.00 -6.45 -18.56
C PHE A 9 -8.17 -5.92 -17.74
N GLU A 10 -9.18 -5.34 -18.38
CA GLU A 10 -10.39 -4.86 -17.69
C GLU A 10 -11.13 -6.01 -16.99
N ILE A 11 -11.29 -7.15 -17.67
CA ILE A 11 -12.04 -8.30 -17.16
C ILE A 11 -11.45 -8.84 -15.83
N PRO A 12 -10.16 -9.20 -15.73
CA PRO A 12 -9.59 -9.69 -14.48
C PRO A 12 -9.58 -8.62 -13.37
N VAL A 13 -9.53 -7.34 -13.71
CA VAL A 13 -9.62 -6.25 -12.74
C VAL A 13 -11.03 -6.14 -12.16
N LYS A 14 -12.07 -6.12 -13.01
CA LYS A 14 -13.46 -5.91 -12.58
C LYS A 14 -14.12 -7.16 -12.02
N GLU A 15 -13.81 -8.32 -12.60
CA GLU A 15 -14.52 -9.58 -12.33
C GLU A 15 -13.61 -10.61 -11.66
N GLY A 16 -12.32 -10.62 -11.98
CA GLY A 16 -11.37 -11.63 -11.51
C GLY A 16 -10.71 -11.34 -10.16
N GLY A 17 -10.89 -10.14 -9.60
CA GLY A 17 -10.28 -9.75 -8.33
C GLY A 17 -8.75 -9.60 -8.39
N ALA A 18 -8.20 -9.24 -9.56
CA ALA A 18 -6.77 -9.01 -9.69
C ALA A 18 -6.29 -7.89 -8.74
N THR A 19 -5.23 -8.17 -7.97
CA THR A 19 -4.61 -7.23 -7.02
C THR A 19 -3.18 -6.83 -7.41
N ALA A 20 -2.66 -7.35 -8.52
CA ALA A 20 -1.36 -6.98 -9.06
C ALA A 20 -1.41 -6.94 -10.58
N ILE A 21 -0.71 -5.97 -11.18
CA ILE A 21 -0.55 -5.89 -12.64
C ILE A 21 0.85 -5.41 -12.98
N MET A 22 1.35 -5.82 -14.14
CA MET A 22 2.66 -5.40 -14.65
C MET A 22 2.48 -4.41 -15.80
N SER A 23 3.16 -3.27 -15.75
CA SER A 23 3.22 -2.31 -16.86
C SER A 23 4.29 -2.72 -17.86
N SER A 24 4.10 -2.44 -19.15
CA SER A 24 5.03 -2.82 -20.22
C SER A 24 6.16 -1.81 -20.48
N PHE A 25 7.18 -2.25 -21.23
CA PHE A 25 8.28 -1.41 -21.72
C PHE A 25 7.85 -0.30 -22.69
N ASN A 26 6.86 -0.58 -23.53
CA ASN A 26 6.56 0.28 -24.66
C ASN A 26 5.97 1.62 -24.23
N ARG A 27 6.01 2.57 -25.18
CA ARG A 27 5.26 3.81 -25.07
C ARG A 27 3.83 3.65 -25.58
N ILE A 28 2.93 4.38 -24.95
CA ILE A 28 1.57 4.60 -25.44
C ILE A 28 1.46 6.11 -25.66
N GLY A 29 1.54 6.51 -26.92
CA GLY A 29 1.80 7.91 -27.27
C GLY A 29 3.22 8.31 -26.90
N THR A 30 3.38 9.42 -26.18
CA THR A 30 4.68 9.99 -25.82
C THR A 30 5.26 9.42 -24.52
N LEU A 31 4.43 8.77 -23.69
CA LEU A 31 4.78 8.27 -22.37
C LEU A 31 4.97 6.75 -22.37
N TRP A 32 5.96 6.26 -21.62
CA TRP A 32 6.11 4.83 -21.35
C TRP A 32 4.99 4.34 -20.41
N ALA A 33 4.57 3.08 -20.56
CA ALA A 33 3.36 2.59 -19.91
C ALA A 33 3.41 2.67 -18.37
N GLY A 34 4.55 2.35 -17.76
CA GLY A 34 4.73 2.39 -16.30
C GLY A 34 4.80 3.80 -15.69
N GLY A 35 4.88 4.83 -16.52
CA GLY A 35 4.87 6.24 -16.11
C GLY A 35 3.73 7.04 -16.74
N ASN A 36 2.67 6.38 -17.21
CA ASN A 36 1.54 7.02 -17.87
C ASN A 36 0.32 7.11 -16.94
N SER A 37 0.04 8.31 -16.42
CA SER A 37 -1.06 8.55 -15.47
C SER A 37 -2.44 8.29 -16.08
N ASP A 38 -2.63 8.58 -17.38
CA ASP A 38 -3.90 8.30 -18.05
C ASP A 38 -4.19 6.80 -18.08
N LEU A 39 -3.14 5.97 -18.21
CA LEU A 39 -3.30 4.52 -18.17
C LEU A 39 -3.51 4.02 -16.74
N LEU A 40 -2.62 4.38 -15.82
CA LEU A 40 -2.53 3.76 -14.50
C LEU A 40 -3.49 4.36 -13.48
N ASN A 41 -3.69 5.68 -13.49
CA ASN A 41 -4.64 6.33 -12.60
C ASN A 41 -6.02 6.39 -13.26
N THR A 42 -6.14 7.01 -14.44
CA THR A 42 -7.46 7.24 -15.05
C THR A 42 -8.14 5.92 -15.47
N VAL A 43 -7.54 5.14 -16.37
CA VAL A 43 -8.19 3.90 -16.85
C VAL A 43 -8.22 2.82 -15.77
N LEU A 44 -7.05 2.47 -15.23
CA LEU A 44 -6.94 1.30 -14.35
C LEU A 44 -7.59 1.53 -12.98
N ARG A 45 -7.35 2.67 -12.32
CA ARG A 45 -7.83 2.91 -10.94
C ARG A 45 -9.18 3.60 -10.90
N ASP A 46 -9.34 4.72 -11.61
CA ASP A 46 -10.55 5.54 -11.52
C ASP A 46 -11.73 4.90 -12.26
N GLU A 47 -11.51 4.42 -13.49
CA GLU A 47 -12.59 3.85 -14.30
C GLU A 47 -12.86 2.37 -13.99
N TRP A 48 -11.81 1.57 -13.76
CA TRP A 48 -11.98 0.14 -13.51
C TRP A 48 -11.99 -0.24 -12.04
N GLY A 49 -11.60 0.67 -11.15
CA GLY A 49 -11.62 0.44 -9.71
C GLY A 49 -10.52 -0.49 -9.21
N PHE A 50 -9.41 -0.65 -9.95
CA PHE A 50 -8.30 -1.51 -9.53
C PHE A 50 -7.76 -1.12 -8.16
N ARG A 51 -7.60 -2.12 -7.28
CA ARG A 51 -7.01 -1.98 -5.96
C ARG A 51 -5.88 -2.97 -5.80
N GLY A 52 -4.67 -2.45 -5.67
CA GLY A 52 -3.48 -3.27 -5.71
C GLY A 52 -2.30 -2.52 -6.29
N MET A 53 -1.21 -3.27 -6.50
CA MET A 53 0.06 -2.74 -6.96
C MET A 53 0.25 -2.86 -8.47
N VAL A 54 0.91 -1.87 -9.05
CA VAL A 54 1.48 -1.88 -10.39
C VAL A 54 2.99 -2.03 -10.26
N ILE A 55 3.52 -3.12 -10.82
CA ILE A 55 4.95 -3.34 -10.94
C ILE A 55 5.40 -3.02 -12.37
N THR A 56 6.61 -2.50 -12.56
CA THR A 56 7.18 -2.41 -13.90
C THR A 56 7.52 -3.79 -14.46
N ASP A 57 7.61 -3.91 -15.78
CA ASP A 57 8.44 -4.96 -16.39
C ASP A 57 9.91 -4.75 -15.96
N PHE A 58 10.78 -5.71 -16.28
CA PHE A 58 12.17 -5.73 -15.82
C PHE A 58 12.92 -4.45 -16.18
N ASP A 59 13.08 -3.58 -15.19
CA ASP A 59 13.67 -2.27 -15.34
C ASP A 59 15.18 -2.39 -15.59
N GLY A 60 15.63 -1.60 -16.55
CA GLY A 60 16.99 -1.61 -17.08
C GLY A 60 17.14 -0.66 -18.26
N GLN A 61 16.24 0.32 -18.40
CA GLN A 61 16.23 1.28 -19.48
C GLN A 61 16.15 2.69 -18.91
N ASP A 62 17.02 3.59 -19.36
CA ASP A 62 17.13 4.96 -18.82
C ASP A 62 15.82 5.78 -18.87
N TYR A 63 14.87 5.41 -19.73
CA TYR A 63 13.58 6.09 -19.84
C TYR A 63 12.55 5.66 -18.78
N MET A 64 12.76 4.56 -18.07
CA MET A 64 11.86 4.03 -17.05
C MET A 64 12.09 4.74 -15.71
N SER A 65 11.85 6.05 -15.68
CA SER A 65 12.14 6.88 -14.51
C SER A 65 11.31 6.48 -13.27
N PRO A 66 11.94 6.15 -12.13
CA PRO A 66 11.24 5.85 -10.88
C PRO A 66 10.41 7.02 -10.36
N ASP A 67 10.91 8.24 -10.54
CA ASP A 67 10.19 9.47 -10.16
C ASP A 67 8.91 9.65 -10.98
N GLN A 68 8.95 9.30 -12.27
CA GLN A 68 7.77 9.34 -13.11
C GLN A 68 6.79 8.22 -12.75
N ALA A 69 7.27 7.00 -12.53
CA ALA A 69 6.43 5.87 -12.16
C ALA A 69 5.65 6.16 -10.88
N ILE A 70 6.34 6.57 -9.81
CA ILE A 70 5.72 6.77 -8.49
C ILE A 70 4.62 7.83 -8.52
N ARG A 71 4.84 8.92 -9.25
CA ARG A 71 3.87 10.03 -9.39
C ARG A 71 2.66 9.67 -10.25
N ASN A 72 2.83 8.74 -11.18
CA ASN A 72 1.83 8.39 -12.17
C ASN A 72 1.14 7.04 -11.92
N GLY A 73 1.22 6.51 -10.69
CA GLY A 73 0.46 5.33 -10.26
C GLY A 73 1.19 4.00 -10.39
N GLY A 74 2.46 4.01 -10.78
CA GLY A 74 3.38 2.89 -10.66
C GLY A 74 3.85 2.75 -9.21
N ASP A 75 3.90 1.52 -8.69
CA ASP A 75 4.14 1.28 -7.26
C ASP A 75 5.50 0.63 -6.98
N LEU A 76 6.00 -0.18 -7.91
CA LEU A 76 7.22 -0.98 -7.70
C LEU A 76 8.05 -1.08 -8.99
N MET A 77 9.34 -0.74 -8.89
CA MET A 77 10.32 -0.96 -9.96
C MET A 77 10.88 -2.37 -9.85
N LEU A 78 10.77 -3.18 -10.91
CA LEU A 78 11.33 -4.54 -10.95
C LEU A 78 12.78 -4.48 -11.43
N THR A 79 13.74 -4.38 -10.52
CA THR A 79 15.17 -4.27 -10.87
C THR A 79 16.05 -4.97 -9.83
N PRO A 80 17.18 -5.60 -10.24
CA PRO A 80 18.14 -6.18 -9.32
C PRO A 80 19.02 -5.14 -8.62
N VAL A 81 19.16 -3.94 -9.20
CA VAL A 81 20.12 -2.90 -8.75
C VAL A 81 19.52 -1.84 -7.84
N GLY A 82 18.19 -1.85 -7.67
CA GLY A 82 17.49 -0.93 -6.76
C GLY A 82 17.46 0.48 -7.30
N ASP A 83 16.78 0.70 -8.42
CA ASP A 83 16.42 2.05 -8.87
C ASP A 83 15.46 2.69 -7.87
N VAL A 84 15.93 3.78 -7.27
CA VAL A 84 15.21 4.50 -6.22
C VAL A 84 14.76 5.86 -6.75
N PRO A 85 13.56 6.32 -6.35
CA PRO A 85 13.15 7.70 -6.59
C PRO A 85 14.19 8.70 -6.08
N THR A 86 14.38 9.79 -6.81
CA THR A 86 15.40 10.79 -6.47
C THR A 86 14.87 11.81 -5.46
N ALA A 87 15.67 12.85 -5.17
CA ALA A 87 15.22 14.01 -4.37
C ALA A 87 13.96 14.69 -4.96
N THR A 88 13.71 14.52 -6.26
CA THR A 88 12.52 15.05 -6.93
C THR A 88 11.23 14.49 -6.33
N SER A 89 11.19 13.20 -5.99
CA SER A 89 10.02 12.59 -5.34
C SER A 89 10.17 12.48 -3.82
N THR A 90 11.37 12.23 -3.32
CA THR A 90 11.57 12.05 -1.87
C THR A 90 11.59 13.36 -1.08
N GLY A 91 11.92 14.48 -1.72
CA GLY A 91 12.02 15.81 -1.10
C GLY A 91 10.78 16.69 -1.20
N THR A 92 9.70 16.22 -1.84
CA THR A 92 8.48 17.01 -2.06
C THR A 92 7.28 16.37 -1.37
N GLU A 93 6.33 17.18 -0.89
CA GLU A 93 5.11 16.68 -0.24
C GLU A 93 4.28 15.79 -1.17
N GLU A 94 4.22 16.16 -2.45
CA GLU A 94 3.53 15.40 -3.49
C GLU A 94 4.17 14.03 -3.69
N GLY A 95 5.50 13.98 -3.86
CA GLY A 95 6.21 12.71 -4.05
C GLY A 95 6.17 11.82 -2.80
N VAL A 96 6.23 12.41 -1.60
CA VAL A 96 6.03 11.68 -0.34
C VAL A 96 4.62 11.11 -0.23
N THR A 97 3.60 11.84 -0.72
CA THR A 97 2.22 11.34 -0.78
C THR A 97 2.09 10.19 -1.77
N ALA A 98 2.71 10.30 -2.93
CA ALA A 98 2.77 9.24 -3.93
C ALA A 98 3.46 7.98 -3.37
N LEU A 99 4.59 8.13 -2.67
CA LEU A 99 5.30 7.04 -1.98
C LEU A 99 4.43 6.34 -0.94
N ARG A 100 3.67 7.10 -0.15
CA ARG A 100 2.71 6.53 0.82
C ARG A 100 1.63 5.73 0.11
N GLN A 101 1.10 6.25 -1.00
CA GLN A 101 0.07 5.58 -1.76
C GLN A 101 0.60 4.27 -2.40
N ALA A 102 1.81 4.28 -2.95
CA ALA A 102 2.43 3.07 -3.48
C ALA A 102 2.72 2.03 -2.40
N THR A 103 3.23 2.47 -1.25
CA THR A 103 3.43 1.60 -0.09
C THR A 103 2.12 0.94 0.33
N LYS A 104 1.03 1.72 0.40
CA LYS A 104 -0.30 1.19 0.70
C LYS A 104 -0.76 0.16 -0.35
N ASN A 105 -0.55 0.42 -1.63
CA ASN A 105 -0.91 -0.49 -2.72
C ASN A 105 -0.14 -1.82 -2.66
N ILE A 106 1.17 -1.76 -2.39
CA ILE A 106 2.01 -2.94 -2.19
C ILE A 106 1.51 -3.74 -0.97
N LEU A 107 1.33 -3.08 0.18
CA LEU A 107 0.87 -3.75 1.40
C LEU A 107 -0.53 -4.36 1.23
N TYR A 108 -1.43 -3.67 0.54
CA TYR A 108 -2.75 -4.20 0.20
C TYR A 108 -2.62 -5.50 -0.60
N THR A 109 -1.80 -5.50 -1.64
CA THR A 109 -1.55 -6.68 -2.49
C THR A 109 -0.99 -7.84 -1.66
N VAL A 110 0.04 -7.59 -0.85
CA VAL A 110 0.67 -8.62 -0.01
C VAL A 110 -0.32 -9.18 1.01
N ALA A 111 -1.10 -8.33 1.66
CA ALA A 111 -2.10 -8.76 2.65
C ALA A 111 -3.24 -9.60 2.06
N HIS A 112 -3.56 -9.39 0.77
CA HIS A 112 -4.58 -10.18 0.05
C HIS A 112 -3.97 -11.36 -0.73
N SER A 113 -2.70 -11.69 -0.47
CA SER A 113 -2.00 -12.83 -1.07
C SER A 113 -1.72 -13.92 -0.03
N ALA A 114 -1.38 -15.13 -0.48
CA ALA A 114 -0.93 -16.21 0.37
C ALA A 114 0.52 -16.04 0.91
N ALA A 115 1.14 -14.86 0.74
CA ALA A 115 2.53 -14.63 1.15
C ALA A 115 2.77 -14.88 2.65
N PHE A 116 1.76 -14.62 3.49
CA PHE A 116 1.86 -14.86 4.93
C PHE A 116 1.52 -16.31 5.35
N ASP A 117 0.89 -17.11 4.50
CA ASP A 117 0.61 -18.52 4.81
C ASP A 117 1.88 -19.38 4.78
N ILE A 118 2.82 -19.02 3.90
CA ILE A 118 4.13 -19.65 3.80
C ILE A 118 5.16 -19.03 4.76
N TYR A 119 4.93 -17.79 5.19
CA TYR A 119 5.81 -17.10 6.12
C TYR A 119 5.45 -17.47 7.56
N LYS A 120 6.30 -18.28 8.21
CA LYS A 120 6.18 -18.53 9.65
C LYS A 120 7.03 -17.52 10.43
N PRO A 121 6.45 -16.42 10.95
CA PRO A 121 7.22 -15.46 11.73
C PRO A 121 7.79 -16.14 12.97
N LYS A 122 9.12 -16.04 13.15
CA LYS A 122 9.73 -16.25 14.46
C LYS A 122 9.50 -14.98 15.27
N THR A 123 8.31 -14.86 15.87
CA THR A 123 8.00 -13.73 16.75
C THR A 123 9.04 -13.68 17.85
N LYS A 124 9.80 -12.59 17.90
CA LYS A 124 10.85 -12.41 18.90
C LYS A 124 10.21 -12.26 20.27
N TRP A 125 10.78 -12.89 21.29
CA TRP A 125 10.17 -12.97 22.63
C TRP A 125 9.83 -11.61 23.24
N TRP A 126 10.64 -10.57 22.96
CA TRP A 126 10.38 -9.22 23.46
C TRP A 126 9.12 -8.58 22.87
N ILE A 127 8.71 -8.97 21.65
CA ILE A 127 7.44 -8.49 21.06
C ILE A 127 6.28 -9.05 21.87
N VAL A 128 6.35 -10.33 22.26
CA VAL A 128 5.34 -10.95 23.14
C VAL A 128 5.28 -10.24 24.50
N VAL A 129 6.45 -9.92 25.07
CA VAL A 129 6.53 -9.14 26.31
C VAL A 129 5.88 -7.77 26.14
N LEU A 130 6.20 -7.02 25.08
CA LEU A 130 5.60 -5.71 24.82
C LEU A 130 4.07 -5.77 24.67
N VAL A 131 3.54 -6.78 23.97
CA VAL A 131 2.09 -6.98 23.83
C VAL A 131 1.46 -7.29 25.18
N ALA A 132 2.04 -8.21 25.97
CA ALA A 132 1.57 -8.53 27.31
C ALA A 132 1.58 -7.30 28.24
N SER A 133 2.65 -6.50 28.19
CA SER A 133 2.76 -5.24 28.93
C SER A 133 1.64 -4.27 28.58
N ASN A 134 1.32 -4.11 27.29
CA ASN A 134 0.25 -3.22 26.85
C ASN A 134 -1.12 -3.72 27.33
N ILE A 135 -1.40 -5.02 27.22
CA ILE A 135 -2.65 -5.62 27.72
C ILE A 135 -2.78 -5.39 29.23
N ALA A 136 -1.71 -5.60 30.00
CA ALA A 136 -1.70 -5.33 31.43
C ALA A 136 -1.94 -3.85 31.76
N LEU A 137 -1.31 -2.94 31.01
CA LEU A 137 -1.48 -1.49 31.20
C LEU A 137 -2.92 -1.05 30.92
N ILE A 138 -3.54 -1.56 29.85
CA ILE A 138 -4.94 -1.30 29.50
C ILE A 138 -5.88 -1.86 30.59
N GLY A 139 -5.61 -3.07 31.07
CA GLY A 139 -6.39 -3.67 32.15
C GLY A 139 -6.31 -2.87 33.45
N LEU A 140 -5.11 -2.45 33.85
CA LEU A 140 -4.89 -1.65 35.06
C LEU A 140 -5.52 -0.25 34.96
N THR A 141 -5.42 0.40 33.81
CA THR A 141 -6.06 1.71 33.57
C THR A 141 -7.58 1.60 33.56
N GLY A 142 -8.14 0.54 32.96
CA GLY A 142 -9.58 0.24 33.01
C GLY A 142 -10.08 0.00 34.44
N LEU A 143 -9.38 -0.84 35.21
CA LEU A 143 -9.70 -1.09 36.62
C LEU A 143 -9.62 0.19 37.47
N GLY A 144 -8.59 1.02 37.24
CA GLY A 144 -8.45 2.32 37.89
C GLY A 144 -9.62 3.26 37.60
N LEU A 145 -10.06 3.35 36.34
CA LEU A 145 -11.22 4.14 35.92
C LEU A 145 -12.52 3.67 36.56
N VAL A 146 -12.77 2.35 36.61
CA VAL A 146 -13.95 1.78 37.27
C VAL A 146 -13.95 2.09 38.76
N LYS A 147 -12.81 1.96 39.43
CA LYS A 147 -12.70 2.22 40.87
C LYS A 147 -12.90 3.70 41.19
N LEU A 148 -12.36 4.61 40.37
CA LEU A 148 -12.53 6.06 40.52
C LEU A 148 -13.98 6.52 40.26
N THR A 149 -14.64 5.95 39.24
CA THR A 149 -16.03 6.29 38.92
C THR A 149 -17.04 5.69 39.90
N GLY A 150 -16.79 4.48 40.41
CA GLY A 150 -17.56 3.87 41.50
C GLY A 150 -17.48 4.67 42.80
N LYS A 151 -16.27 5.08 43.21
CA LYS A 151 -16.06 5.86 44.44
C LYS A 151 -16.73 7.23 44.42
N LYS A 152 -16.69 7.93 43.26
CA LYS A 152 -17.41 9.20 43.06
C LYS A 152 -18.94 9.05 43.12
N LYS A 153 -19.47 7.87 42.80
CA LYS A 153 -20.91 7.60 42.87
C LYS A 153 -21.35 7.38 44.33
N GLU A 154 -20.56 6.62 45.11
CA GLU A 154 -20.78 6.45 46.55
C GLU A 154 -20.68 7.77 47.31
N GLU A 155 -19.67 8.61 47.03
CA GLU A 155 -19.51 9.93 47.68
C GLU A 155 -20.68 10.90 47.38
N LYS A 156 -21.41 10.71 46.26
CA LYS A 156 -22.61 11.50 45.92
C LYS A 156 -23.90 10.97 46.55
N GLU A 157 -23.98 9.70 46.92
CA GLU A 157 -25.16 9.12 47.61
C GLU A 157 -25.14 9.37 49.12
N VAL A 158 -23.97 9.74 49.68
CA VAL A 158 -23.78 9.97 51.13
C VAL A 158 -23.83 11.47 51.51
N ALA A 159 -23.88 12.38 50.54
CA ALA A 159 -24.02 13.83 50.73
C ALA A 159 -25.46 14.30 50.48
#